data_AF-A0AAV7U4Z5-F1
#
_entry.id   AF-A0AAV7U4Z5-F1
#
_cell.length_a   1.000
_cell.length_b   1.000
_cell.length_c   1.000
_cell.angle_alpha   90.00
_cell.angle_beta   90.00
_cell.angle_gamma   90.00
#
_symmetry.space_group_name_H-M   'P 1'
#
loop_
_entity.id
_entity.type
_entity.pdbx_description
1 polymer ?
#
loop_
_entity_poly.entity_id
_entity_poly.type
_entity_poly.pdbx_seq_one_letter_code
_entity_poly.pdbx_strand_id
1 'polypeptide(L)'
;MDSVRSLEHMDSVRTLEHMDSVRGSEYMDSVRSSEHMDSVRDLEHMDSARLSEHMDSVRHLQDVDSVRGSEHMDRVRSLEDMDSVRRSEHMDSVRSVKHMDSVRGLKHVESLRSLEHMDRVRSLEHMDSVRSLKHMDRVRNLEHIDGVSSLKHMDRVRCLEHMDGVRCIEHMEGVRCMEHMDQGRV
;
A
#
# COMPACT_ATOMS: atom_id res chain seq x y z
N MET A 1 -15.48 -5.66 22.26
CA MET A 1 -14.65 -6.87 22.07
C MET A 1 -15.33 -7.76 21.06
N ASP A 2 -15.19 -7.38 19.80
CA ASP A 2 -15.63 -8.19 18.68
C ASP A 2 -14.35 -8.70 18.00
N SER A 3 -14.09 -9.99 18.17
CA SER A 3 -13.03 -10.70 17.46
C SER A 3 -13.64 -11.85 16.70
N VAL A 4 -13.31 -11.97 15.42
CA VAL A 4 -13.75 -13.08 14.57
C VAL A 4 -12.55 -13.97 14.28
N ARG A 5 -12.70 -15.28 14.47
CA ARG A 5 -11.65 -16.27 14.26
C ARG A 5 -12.17 -17.49 13.49
N SER A 6 -11.38 -17.94 12.52
CA SER A 6 -11.38 -19.29 11.91
C SER A 6 -12.73 -19.83 11.40
N LEU A 7 -12.96 -19.63 10.11
CA LEU A 7 -13.93 -20.34 9.25
C LEU A 7 -13.31 -20.52 7.86
N GLU A 8 -13.63 -21.60 7.14
CA GLU A 8 -13.17 -21.79 5.75
C GLU A 8 -13.76 -20.72 4.82
N HIS A 9 -15.04 -20.37 5.03
CA HIS A 9 -15.76 -19.37 4.24
C HIS A 9 -16.53 -18.42 5.16
N MET A 10 -16.49 -17.13 4.85
CA MET A 10 -17.21 -16.12 5.62
C MET A 10 -17.70 -14.98 4.73
N ASP A 11 -19.01 -14.75 4.68
CA ASP A 11 -19.56 -13.75 3.77
C ASP A 11 -19.09 -12.33 4.13
N SER A 12 -19.45 -11.81 5.31
CA SER A 12 -19.09 -10.43 5.66
C SER A 12 -19.02 -10.16 7.16
N VAL A 13 -18.02 -9.40 7.57
CA VAL A 13 -17.88 -8.85 8.91
C VAL A 13 -18.14 -7.35 8.87
N ARG A 14 -19.05 -6.87 9.73
CA ARG A 14 -19.38 -5.44 9.83
C ARG A 14 -19.43 -4.98 11.27
N THR A 15 -18.69 -3.93 11.60
CA THR A 15 -18.71 -3.26 12.90
C THR A 15 -18.92 -1.76 12.73
N LEU A 16 -19.50 -1.13 13.75
CA LEU A 16 -19.76 0.31 13.77
C LEU A 16 -18.75 1.10 14.60
N GLU A 17 -18.15 0.52 15.64
CA GLU A 17 -17.22 1.24 16.53
C GLU A 17 -15.86 0.54 16.59
N HIS A 18 -15.70 -0.45 17.48
CA HIS A 18 -14.41 -1.08 17.74
C HIS A 18 -14.40 -2.58 17.41
N MET A 19 -13.49 -2.99 16.53
CA MET A 19 -13.20 -4.40 16.25
C MET A 19 -11.76 -4.73 16.63
N ASP A 20 -11.56 -5.72 17.49
CA ASP A 20 -10.21 -6.04 17.95
C ASP A 20 -9.46 -6.84 16.86
N SER A 21 -10.11 -7.85 16.27
CA SER A 21 -9.46 -8.64 15.23
C SER A 21 -10.39 -9.41 14.28
N VAL A 22 -9.97 -9.52 13.02
CA VAL A 22 -10.44 -10.53 12.08
C VAL A 22 -9.25 -11.43 11.74
N ARG A 23 -9.41 -12.75 11.93
CA ARG A 23 -8.32 -13.71 11.71
C ARG A 23 -8.77 -15.02 11.09
N GLY A 24 -8.03 -15.49 10.08
CA GLY A 24 -8.07 -16.87 9.61
C GLY A 24 -9.32 -17.18 8.81
N SER A 25 -9.28 -16.88 7.52
CA SER A 25 -10.32 -17.23 6.54
C SER A 25 -9.67 -17.56 5.21
N GLU A 26 -10.05 -18.68 4.58
CA GLU A 26 -9.62 -18.98 3.22
C GLU A 26 -10.37 -18.06 2.25
N TYR A 27 -11.69 -17.93 2.43
CA TYR A 27 -12.54 -17.04 1.63
C TYR A 27 -13.28 -16.02 2.50
N MET A 28 -13.27 -14.75 2.09
CA MET A 28 -13.99 -13.68 2.76
C MET A 28 -14.50 -12.59 1.80
N ASP A 29 -15.82 -12.42 1.62
CA ASP A 29 -16.30 -11.41 0.66
C ASP A 29 -15.99 -9.98 1.14
N SER A 30 -16.29 -9.66 2.42
CA SER A 30 -15.98 -8.33 2.92
C SER A 30 -15.69 -8.15 4.41
N VAL A 31 -14.76 -7.26 4.71
CA VAL A 31 -14.55 -6.66 6.04
C VAL A 31 -14.91 -5.19 5.98
N ARG A 32 -15.77 -4.73 6.87
CA ARG A 32 -16.12 -3.32 7.01
C ARG A 32 -16.09 -2.88 8.47
N SER A 33 -15.23 -1.92 8.77
CA SER A 33 -15.22 -1.19 10.04
C SER A 33 -15.49 0.28 9.81
N SER A 34 -16.04 0.98 10.80
CA SER A 34 -16.35 2.42 10.69
C SER A 34 -15.37 3.31 11.47
N GLU A 35 -14.93 2.93 12.68
CA GLU A 35 -14.06 3.79 13.51
C GLU A 35 -12.68 3.20 13.81
N HIS A 36 -12.59 2.10 14.58
CA HIS A 36 -11.31 1.47 14.95
C HIS A 36 -11.23 -0.03 14.62
N MET A 37 -10.08 -0.48 14.09
CA MET A 37 -9.77 -1.89 13.90
C MET A 37 -8.31 -2.22 14.25
N ASP A 38 -8.05 -3.02 15.29
CA ASP A 38 -6.66 -3.28 15.69
C ASP A 38 -5.94 -4.22 14.69
N SER A 39 -6.66 -5.21 14.14
CA SER A 39 -6.01 -6.17 13.25
C SER A 39 -6.85 -6.97 12.26
N VAL A 40 -6.28 -7.12 11.06
CA VAL A 40 -6.71 -8.09 10.04
C VAL A 40 -5.53 -8.99 9.71
N ARG A 41 -5.70 -10.30 9.85
CA ARG A 41 -4.60 -11.26 9.72
C ARG A 41 -5.00 -12.55 9.04
N ASP A 42 -4.07 -13.10 8.26
CA ASP A 42 -4.13 -14.47 7.74
C ASP A 42 -5.42 -14.69 6.91
N LEU A 43 -5.61 -13.90 5.85
CA LEU A 43 -6.73 -14.04 4.89
C LEU A 43 -6.17 -14.36 3.50
N GLU A 44 -6.74 -15.36 2.83
CA GLU A 44 -6.20 -15.86 1.55
C GLU A 44 -6.90 -15.33 0.31
N HIS A 45 -8.24 -15.20 0.33
CA HIS A 45 -9.01 -14.61 -0.75
C HIS A 45 -10.02 -13.61 -0.18
N MET A 46 -9.95 -12.35 -0.64
CA MET A 46 -10.84 -11.31 -0.14
C MET A 46 -11.26 -10.29 -1.20
N ASP A 47 -12.56 -10.19 -1.50
CA ASP A 47 -13.06 -9.24 -2.50
C ASP A 47 -12.92 -7.78 -2.02
N SER A 48 -13.22 -7.50 -0.74
CA SER A 48 -13.18 -6.11 -0.27
C SER A 48 -12.91 -5.89 1.22
N ALA A 49 -11.91 -5.07 1.51
CA ALA A 49 -11.73 -4.43 2.81
C ALA A 49 -12.09 -2.95 2.72
N ARG A 50 -13.10 -2.54 3.50
CA ARG A 50 -13.40 -1.13 3.77
C ARG A 50 -12.96 -0.84 5.19
N LEU A 51 -11.77 -0.28 5.30
CA LEU A 51 -11.15 -0.07 6.59
C LEU A 51 -11.65 1.21 7.24
N SER A 52 -11.41 1.24 8.53
CA SER A 52 -11.79 2.26 9.49
C SER A 52 -11.03 3.57 9.30
N GLU A 53 -11.40 4.61 10.05
CA GLU A 53 -10.55 5.78 10.27
C GLU A 53 -9.15 5.35 10.76
N HIS A 54 -9.08 4.42 11.73
CA HIS A 54 -7.83 3.89 12.28
C HIS A 54 -7.69 2.36 12.16
N MET A 55 -6.51 1.92 11.74
CA MET A 55 -6.16 0.51 11.54
C MET A 55 -4.72 0.20 12.00
N ASP A 56 -4.52 -0.48 13.13
CA ASP A 56 -3.16 -0.67 13.65
C ASP A 56 -2.33 -1.66 12.81
N SER A 57 -2.92 -2.78 12.37
CA SER A 57 -2.12 -3.81 11.70
C SER A 57 -2.82 -4.74 10.70
N VAL A 58 -2.29 -4.76 9.48
CA VAL A 58 -2.64 -5.74 8.44
C VAL A 58 -1.47 -6.70 8.19
N ARG A 59 -1.74 -8.01 8.21
CA ARG A 59 -0.67 -9.04 8.11
C ARG A 59 -1.13 -10.24 7.29
N HIS A 60 -0.29 -10.67 6.35
CA HIS A 60 -0.51 -11.89 5.57
C HIS A 60 -1.88 -11.90 4.91
N LEU A 61 -2.08 -10.96 3.99
CA LEU A 61 -3.19 -11.04 3.05
C LEU A 61 -2.67 -11.51 1.69
N GLN A 62 -3.40 -12.42 1.09
CA GLN A 62 -3.21 -12.88 -0.27
C GLN A 62 -4.49 -12.58 -1.08
N ASP A 63 -4.37 -12.46 -2.40
CA ASP A 63 -5.47 -12.33 -3.37
C ASP A 63 -6.61 -11.40 -2.90
N VAL A 64 -6.29 -10.11 -2.79
CA VAL A 64 -7.22 -9.06 -2.34
C VAL A 64 -7.64 -8.15 -3.49
N ASP A 65 -8.91 -8.20 -3.89
CA ASP A 65 -9.38 -7.38 -5.03
C ASP A 65 -9.40 -5.88 -4.69
N SER A 66 -9.79 -5.52 -3.46
CA SER A 66 -9.89 -4.11 -3.10
C SER A 66 -9.71 -3.79 -1.64
N VAL A 67 -8.86 -2.79 -1.37
CA VAL A 67 -8.80 -2.07 -0.11
C VAL A 67 -9.21 -0.62 -0.34
N ARG A 68 -10.19 -0.14 0.43
CA ARG A 68 -10.70 1.22 0.31
C ARG A 68 -10.80 1.90 1.66
N GLY A 69 -10.18 3.08 1.74
CA GLY A 69 -10.39 4.02 2.83
C GLY A 69 -9.72 3.57 4.12
N SER A 70 -8.69 4.30 4.53
CA SER A 70 -8.29 4.43 5.92
C SER A 70 -7.62 5.77 6.08
N GLU A 71 -7.88 6.47 7.18
CA GLU A 71 -7.18 7.72 7.47
C GLU A 71 -5.77 7.39 7.99
N HIS A 72 -5.65 6.38 8.84
CA HIS A 72 -4.38 5.96 9.43
C HIS A 72 -4.22 4.44 9.46
N MET A 73 -3.12 3.97 8.87
CA MET A 73 -2.67 2.58 8.93
C MET A 73 -1.23 2.48 9.49
N ASP A 74 -1.04 1.98 10.70
CA ASP A 74 0.32 1.96 11.27
C ASP A 74 1.22 0.93 10.56
N ARG A 75 0.75 -0.32 10.41
CA ARG A 75 1.63 -1.42 9.93
C ARG A 75 0.98 -2.37 8.94
N VAL A 76 1.60 -2.46 7.77
CA VAL A 76 1.31 -3.50 6.77
C VAL A 76 2.54 -4.41 6.61
N ARG A 77 2.39 -5.70 6.94
CA ARG A 77 3.55 -6.63 6.94
C ARG A 77 3.77 -7.37 5.62
N SER A 78 2.73 -7.88 5.01
CA SER A 78 2.82 -8.67 3.79
C SER A 78 1.49 -8.63 3.08
N LEU A 79 1.52 -8.19 1.83
CA LEU A 79 0.43 -8.26 0.87
C LEU A 79 0.96 -8.96 -0.37
N GLU A 80 0.26 -10.02 -0.76
CA GLU A 80 0.52 -10.78 -1.99
C GLU A 80 -0.72 -10.60 -2.87
N ASP A 81 -0.50 -10.22 -4.13
CA ASP A 81 -1.54 -10.07 -5.15
C ASP A 81 -2.74 -9.19 -4.71
N MET A 82 -2.62 -7.88 -4.94
CA MET A 82 -3.68 -6.92 -4.67
C MET A 82 -4.08 -6.13 -5.91
N ASP A 83 -5.35 -6.19 -6.30
CA ASP A 83 -5.81 -5.51 -7.50
C ASP A 83 -5.89 -3.99 -7.29
N SER A 84 -6.40 -3.53 -6.14
CA SER A 84 -6.56 -2.10 -5.93
C SER A 84 -6.52 -1.57 -4.50
N VAL A 85 -5.83 -0.44 -4.33
CA VAL A 85 -5.91 0.42 -3.15
C VAL A 85 -6.48 1.78 -3.54
N ARG A 86 -7.45 2.27 -2.76
CA ARG A 86 -8.09 3.58 -3.01
C ARG A 86 -8.20 4.41 -1.74
N ARG A 87 -7.68 5.64 -1.81
CA ARG A 87 -7.78 6.68 -0.77
C ARG A 87 -7.28 6.18 0.59
N SER A 88 -5.97 6.22 0.78
CA SER A 88 -5.38 6.04 2.10
C SER A 88 -4.52 7.26 2.38
N GLU A 89 -4.71 7.86 3.55
CA GLU A 89 -4.12 9.15 3.88
C GLU A 89 -2.73 8.95 4.48
N HIS A 90 -2.61 8.17 5.56
CA HIS A 90 -1.34 7.92 6.24
C HIS A 90 -1.03 6.44 6.42
N MET A 91 0.20 6.05 6.10
CA MET A 91 0.75 4.72 6.37
C MET A 91 2.15 4.82 6.99
N ASP A 92 2.36 4.34 8.21
CA ASP A 92 3.68 4.50 8.85
C ASP A 92 4.69 3.49 8.29
N SER A 93 4.33 2.19 8.21
CA SER A 93 5.27 1.16 7.78
C SER A 93 4.65 0.09 6.90
N VAL A 94 5.15 0.00 5.67
CA VAL A 94 4.88 -1.10 4.72
C VAL A 94 6.14 -1.94 4.53
N ARG A 95 6.08 -3.21 4.98
CA ARG A 95 7.24 -4.10 4.92
C ARG A 95 7.42 -4.78 3.56
N SER A 96 6.35 -5.29 2.96
CA SER A 96 6.42 -6.03 1.69
C SER A 96 5.10 -6.01 0.95
N VAL A 97 5.16 -5.65 -0.33
CA VAL A 97 4.07 -5.82 -1.31
C VAL A 97 4.67 -6.51 -2.54
N LYS A 98 4.14 -7.67 -2.93
CA LYS A 98 4.64 -8.38 -4.12
C LYS A 98 4.05 -7.80 -5.40
N HIS A 99 2.74 -7.89 -5.56
CA HIS A 99 2.03 -7.39 -6.75
C HIS A 99 0.90 -6.45 -6.35
N MET A 100 0.83 -5.32 -7.06
CA MET A 100 -0.22 -4.33 -6.90
C MET A 100 -0.64 -3.74 -8.25
N ASP A 101 -1.84 -4.02 -8.72
CA ASP A 101 -2.26 -3.57 -10.05
C ASP A 101 -2.55 -2.06 -10.09
N SER A 102 -3.19 -1.51 -9.06
CA SER A 102 -3.62 -0.12 -9.07
C SER A 102 -3.65 0.56 -7.71
N VAL A 103 -2.92 1.66 -7.58
CA VAL A 103 -3.05 2.63 -6.49
C VAL A 103 -3.71 3.92 -6.96
N ARG A 104 -4.74 4.35 -6.23
CA ARG A 104 -5.40 5.64 -6.44
C ARG A 104 -5.45 6.45 -5.16
N GLY A 105 -4.51 7.39 -5.04
CA GLY A 105 -4.47 8.38 -3.97
C GLY A 105 -3.94 7.75 -2.68
N LEU A 106 -2.63 7.86 -2.52
CA LEU A 106 -1.91 7.59 -1.29
C LEU A 106 -1.16 8.88 -0.94
N LYS A 107 -1.44 9.48 0.22
CA LYS A 107 -0.86 10.78 0.56
C LYS A 107 0.48 10.66 1.25
N HIS A 108 0.57 9.88 2.33
CA HIS A 108 1.79 9.79 3.12
C HIS A 108 2.15 8.32 3.43
N VAL A 109 3.40 7.96 3.14
CA VAL A 109 4.01 6.69 3.52
C VAL A 109 5.37 6.97 4.19
N GLU A 110 5.49 6.77 5.49
CA GLU A 110 6.74 7.09 6.22
C GLU A 110 7.86 6.06 5.93
N SER A 111 7.51 4.79 5.72
CA SER A 111 8.51 3.78 5.35
C SER A 111 7.95 2.70 4.45
N LEU A 112 8.66 2.45 3.35
CA LEU A 112 8.43 1.30 2.48
C LEU A 112 9.72 0.48 2.33
N ARG A 113 9.71 -0.76 2.83
CA ARG A 113 10.88 -1.64 2.74
C ARG A 113 11.01 -2.31 1.37
N SER A 114 9.92 -2.82 0.80
CA SER A 114 9.97 -3.54 -0.47
C SER A 114 8.63 -3.50 -1.18
N LEU A 115 8.68 -3.17 -2.47
CA LEU A 115 7.61 -3.35 -3.42
C LEU A 115 8.21 -3.95 -4.70
N GLU A 116 7.66 -5.08 -5.15
CA GLU A 116 8.19 -5.80 -6.32
C GLU A 116 7.56 -5.32 -7.62
N HIS A 117 6.24 -5.34 -7.73
CA HIS A 117 5.53 -4.94 -8.94
C HIS A 117 4.36 -4.02 -8.64
N MET A 118 4.30 -2.90 -9.36
CA MET A 118 3.17 -1.99 -9.33
C MET A 118 2.84 -1.46 -10.72
N ASP A 119 1.65 -1.79 -11.22
CA ASP A 119 1.30 -1.49 -12.61
C ASP A 119 0.86 -0.04 -12.81
N ARG A 120 -0.09 0.44 -11.99
CA ARG A 120 -0.67 1.77 -12.16
C ARG A 120 -0.71 2.56 -10.87
N VAL A 121 -0.10 3.74 -10.89
CA VAL A 121 -0.18 4.72 -9.82
C VAL A 121 -0.79 6.01 -10.35
N ARG A 122 -1.90 6.43 -9.76
CA ARG A 122 -2.50 7.72 -10.11
C ARG A 122 -1.88 8.90 -9.35
N SER A 123 -1.58 8.73 -8.07
CA SER A 123 -1.03 9.77 -7.20
C SER A 123 -0.37 9.12 -5.99
N LEU A 124 0.87 9.52 -5.73
CA LEU A 124 1.60 9.37 -4.47
C LEU A 124 2.17 10.75 -4.12
N GLU A 125 1.89 11.27 -2.94
CA GLU A 125 2.23 12.68 -2.60
C GLU A 125 3.47 12.84 -1.70
N HIS A 126 3.64 11.96 -0.71
CA HIS A 126 4.77 11.98 0.21
C HIS A 126 5.19 10.54 0.52
N MET A 127 6.44 10.21 0.24
CA MET A 127 7.02 8.93 0.67
C MET A 127 8.41 9.15 1.25
N ASP A 128 8.59 8.71 2.48
CA ASP A 128 9.87 8.74 3.16
C ASP A 128 10.50 7.33 3.19
N SER A 129 11.83 7.30 3.18
CA SER A 129 12.65 6.11 3.46
C SER A 129 12.22 4.85 2.69
N VAL A 130 12.35 4.90 1.37
CA VAL A 130 12.05 3.75 0.49
C VAL A 130 13.30 2.90 0.26
N ARG A 131 13.29 1.66 0.74
CA ARG A 131 14.46 0.77 0.58
C ARG A 131 14.55 0.15 -0.83
N SER A 132 13.44 -0.33 -1.39
CA SER A 132 13.47 -1.05 -2.67
C SER A 132 12.15 -0.96 -3.42
N LEU A 133 12.21 -0.48 -4.66
CA LEU A 133 11.16 -0.57 -5.67
C LEU A 133 11.73 -1.33 -6.88
N LYS A 134 11.13 -2.46 -7.29
CA LYS A 134 11.64 -3.21 -8.44
C LYS A 134 11.01 -2.78 -9.76
N HIS A 135 9.68 -2.83 -9.90
CA HIS A 135 9.01 -2.48 -11.16
C HIS A 135 7.80 -1.57 -10.93
N MET A 136 7.78 -0.44 -11.64
CA MET A 136 6.63 0.48 -11.72
C MET A 136 6.34 0.84 -13.19
N ASP A 137 5.17 0.50 -13.75
CA ASP A 137 4.89 0.70 -15.21
C ASP A 137 4.28 2.07 -15.54
N ARG A 138 3.18 2.48 -14.89
CA ARG A 138 2.49 3.73 -15.24
C ARG A 138 2.23 4.58 -14.04
N VAL A 139 3.01 5.64 -13.93
CA VAL A 139 2.90 6.58 -12.82
C VAL A 139 2.45 7.93 -13.33
N ARG A 140 1.31 8.42 -12.84
CA ARG A 140 0.79 9.72 -13.25
C ARG A 140 1.44 10.86 -12.48
N ASN A 141 1.38 10.82 -11.16
CA ASN A 141 1.98 11.84 -10.28
C ASN A 141 2.75 11.14 -9.15
N LEU A 142 4.02 11.54 -8.98
CA LEU A 142 4.81 11.36 -7.77
C LEU A 142 5.26 12.72 -7.28
N GLU A 143 4.94 13.03 -6.04
CA GLU A 143 5.37 14.25 -5.37
C GLU A 143 6.19 13.82 -4.15
N HIS A 144 7.15 14.65 -3.73
CA HIS A 144 8.00 14.48 -2.54
C HIS A 144 8.37 13.04 -2.11
N ILE A 145 9.36 12.46 -2.80
CA ILE A 145 9.90 11.14 -2.48
C ILE A 145 11.31 11.28 -1.92
N ASP A 146 11.50 10.98 -0.64
CA ASP A 146 12.77 11.16 0.06
C ASP A 146 13.40 9.83 0.46
N GLY A 147 14.69 9.67 0.16
CA GLY A 147 15.50 8.56 0.65
C GLY A 147 15.22 7.23 -0.04
N VAL A 148 15.36 7.18 -1.36
CA VAL A 148 15.23 5.94 -2.15
C VAL A 148 16.57 5.21 -2.24
N SER A 149 16.69 4.05 -1.58
CA SER A 149 17.94 3.26 -1.62
C SER A 149 18.13 2.51 -2.94
N SER A 150 17.06 2.01 -3.56
CA SER A 150 17.12 1.26 -4.82
C SER A 150 15.80 1.35 -5.56
N LEU A 151 15.88 1.75 -6.83
CA LEU A 151 14.79 1.69 -7.79
C LEU A 151 15.30 0.98 -9.05
N LYS A 152 14.70 -0.14 -9.44
CA LYS A 152 15.22 -0.92 -10.58
C LYS A 152 14.62 -0.48 -11.91
N HIS A 153 13.30 -0.51 -12.03
CA HIS A 153 12.61 -0.18 -13.27
C HIS A 153 11.42 0.73 -12.98
N MET A 154 11.39 1.88 -13.65
CA MET A 154 10.25 2.78 -13.64
C MET A 154 9.98 3.29 -15.06
N ASP A 155 8.79 2.99 -15.57
CA ASP A 155 8.37 3.35 -16.90
C ASP A 155 7.25 4.40 -16.85
N ARG A 156 7.09 5.15 -17.95
CA ARG A 156 5.95 6.03 -18.28
C ARG A 156 5.48 6.90 -17.10
N VAL A 157 6.40 7.68 -16.55
CA VAL A 157 6.11 8.68 -15.52
C VAL A 157 5.62 9.97 -16.16
N ARG A 158 4.40 10.41 -15.85
CA ARG A 158 3.89 11.68 -16.39
C ARG A 158 4.46 12.88 -15.64
N CYS A 159 4.43 12.88 -14.31
CA CYS A 159 4.95 13.95 -13.47
C CYS A 159 5.71 13.38 -12.27
N LEU A 160 6.91 13.90 -12.05
CA LEU A 160 7.73 13.69 -10.86
C LEU A 160 8.17 15.08 -10.36
N GLU A 161 7.76 15.49 -9.17
CA GLU A 161 8.03 16.85 -8.70
C GLU A 161 9.32 16.92 -7.88
N HIS A 162 9.37 16.23 -6.74
CA HIS A 162 10.54 16.21 -5.86
C HIS A 162 10.95 14.77 -5.56
N MET A 163 12.21 14.44 -5.83
CA MET A 163 12.77 13.15 -5.46
C MET A 163 14.22 13.29 -5.01
N ASP A 164 14.47 13.17 -3.70
CA ASP A 164 15.76 13.45 -3.08
C ASP A 164 16.35 12.21 -2.39
N GLY A 165 17.68 12.20 -2.24
CA GLY A 165 18.37 11.12 -1.55
C GLY A 165 18.31 9.78 -2.28
N VAL A 166 18.20 9.79 -3.62
CA VAL A 166 18.19 8.57 -4.42
C VAL A 166 19.61 8.02 -4.55
N ARG A 167 19.83 6.78 -4.09
CA ARG A 167 21.15 6.12 -4.15
C ARG A 167 21.39 5.36 -5.46
N CYS A 168 20.38 4.69 -6.00
CA CYS A 168 20.53 3.85 -7.18
C CYS A 168 19.23 3.79 -7.99
N ILE A 169 19.35 4.07 -9.29
CA ILE A 169 18.35 3.80 -10.31
C ILE A 169 19.02 2.93 -11.39
N GLU A 170 18.46 1.76 -11.68
CA GLU A 170 18.98 0.89 -12.76
C GLU A 170 18.41 1.31 -14.12
N HIS A 171 17.10 1.52 -14.21
CA HIS A 171 16.38 1.84 -15.45
C HIS A 171 15.20 2.78 -15.19
N MET A 172 15.13 3.85 -15.98
CA MET A 172 14.01 4.80 -15.93
C MET A 172 13.71 5.33 -17.33
N GLU A 173 12.49 5.12 -17.81
CA GLU A 173 12.07 5.50 -19.16
C GLU A 173 10.72 6.22 -19.20
N GLY A 174 10.53 7.07 -20.21
CA GLY A 174 9.24 7.70 -20.46
C GLY A 174 8.80 8.72 -19.41
N VAL A 175 9.75 9.38 -18.73
CA VAL A 175 9.48 10.52 -17.84
C VAL A 175 9.15 11.76 -18.68
N ARG A 176 7.95 12.32 -18.52
CA ARG A 176 7.49 13.49 -19.29
C ARG A 176 7.84 14.82 -18.60
N CYS A 177 7.66 14.89 -17.29
CA CYS A 177 7.93 16.09 -16.48
C CYS A 177 8.67 15.67 -15.21
N MET A 178 9.80 16.33 -14.95
CA MET A 178 10.61 16.18 -13.74
C MET A 178 11.03 17.58 -13.28
N GLU A 179 10.71 17.97 -12.05
CA GLU A 179 11.04 19.33 -11.54
C GLU A 179 12.35 19.35 -10.75
N HIS A 180 12.49 18.49 -9.74
CA HIS A 180 13.67 18.37 -8.91
C HIS A 180 14.02 16.91 -8.64
N MET A 181 15.31 16.59 -8.81
CA MET A 181 15.84 15.27 -8.47
C MET A 181 17.27 15.42 -7.92
N ASP A 182 17.47 15.07 -6.65
CA ASP A 182 18.79 15.00 -6.03
C ASP A 182 19.24 13.54 -5.83
N GLN A 183 20.37 13.20 -6.43
CA GLN A 183 21.02 11.92 -6.23
C GLN A 183 21.90 12.02 -5.00
N GLY A 184 21.55 11.27 -3.95
CA GLY A 184 22.29 11.29 -2.69
C GLY A 184 23.77 10.97 -2.93
N ARG A 185 24.67 11.75 -2.32
CA ARG A 185 26.11 11.49 -2.37
C ARG A 185 26.39 10.07 -1.80
N VAL A 186 26.98 9.22 -2.64
CA VAL A 186 27.53 7.91 -2.25
C VAL A 186 28.71 8.08 -1.31
#